data_AF-A0AA36FU67-F1
#
_entry.id   AF-A0AA36FU67-F1
#
_cell.length_a   1.000
_cell.length_b   1.000
_cell.length_c   1.000
_cell.angle_alpha   90.00
_cell.angle_beta   90.00
_cell.angle_gamma   90.00
#
_symmetry.space_group_name_H-M   'P 1'
#
loop_
_entity.id
_entity.type
_entity.pdbx_description
1 polymer ?
#
loop_
_entity_poly.entity_id
_entity_poly.type
_entity_poly.pdbx_seq_one_letter_code
_entity_poly.pdbx_strand_id
1 'polypeptide(L)'
;MGKCLFFGDEATTFTGAETICESYGGSLISIHNAFENSLISTYQQNANRFFWLGLRRQMPAPVWAWSDNSTTNFYKWAPGHPDSGSACTVLSPAEQSWHSADCNERNPFICELPQAKPCRDGWSYFNYTNNCYYIGKNRTFTQADAYCQSYGGYLASVHNNPENEFIYELARTDKCANFSMNPKYLEGTVLLGGFFAKDRGFVSRWLDWSTPDYMSEMSCYKPGEKSEQTMLLLAFPAGCGACEADRGNWLTVDDDRSGYDNCSSKMSFAKFFVFFTLLYCGAAQCPTNAVYVEAMDKCLLYSSQVTNFDGAAASCEKFGGSLVSIWNGFENNLITTYQAEAKSGWTAYYMGLHREDRNSEWEWADNSTATFFKWAPGHPSAGANCAVLSLPDNSWHSMDCNGYQAFICDVPKVSPCPDGWSYFVYTDMCYYKGENMTFNQAEAYCQKHGGHLGSIHSNMENAFIYEMSYSVSCYNTSAYVMGSVLLGGYYSREQQKVSKWVDGSATDFVGMTSCYEGKKEDAMIVMFAFPINCNDCGNFHGQWYIADDEPDKTNFPNFLCKAPPGQAKEE
;
A
#
# COMPACT_ATOMS: atom_id res chain seq x y z
N MET A 1 1.33 13.98 5.60
CA MET A 1 0.29 15.03 5.68
C MET A 1 -0.42 15.07 4.35
N GLY A 2 -1.71 14.77 4.29
CA GLY A 2 -2.47 14.68 3.05
C GLY A 2 -3.17 15.99 2.63
N LYS A 3 -2.80 17.16 3.16
CA LYS A 3 -3.53 18.41 2.87
C LYS A 3 -3.03 19.04 1.57
N CYS A 4 -3.94 19.40 0.65
CA CYS A 4 -3.61 20.17 -0.54
C CYS A 4 -3.73 21.67 -0.22
N LEU A 5 -2.63 22.42 -0.31
CA LEU A 5 -2.60 23.84 0.11
C LEU A 5 -2.52 24.78 -1.09
N PHE A 6 -3.31 25.84 -1.06
CA PHE A 6 -3.18 26.98 -1.98
C PHE A 6 -2.88 28.25 -1.19
N PHE A 7 -1.79 28.93 -1.57
CA PHE A 7 -1.39 30.20 -0.97
C PHE A 7 -1.89 31.34 -1.85
N GLY A 8 -2.88 32.08 -1.35
CA GLY A 8 -3.41 33.27 -1.99
C GLY A 8 -2.60 34.50 -1.63
N ASP A 9 -1.77 34.98 -2.56
CA ASP A 9 -0.91 36.15 -2.35
C ASP A 9 -1.67 37.49 -2.33
N GLU A 10 -2.86 37.55 -2.93
CA GLU A 10 -3.67 38.77 -3.00
C GLU A 10 -4.39 39.04 -1.67
N ALA A 11 -3.99 40.12 -1.00
CA ALA A 11 -4.50 40.45 0.32
C ALA A 11 -5.99 40.86 0.30
N THR A 12 -6.80 40.15 1.06
CA THR A 12 -8.26 40.34 1.15
C THR A 12 -8.76 40.21 2.60
N THR A 13 -10.04 40.51 2.84
CA THR A 13 -10.66 40.33 4.15
C THR A 13 -10.83 38.86 4.49
N PHE A 14 -11.01 38.51 5.77
CA PHE A 14 -11.22 37.11 6.17
C PHE A 14 -12.37 36.46 5.40
N THR A 15 -13.52 37.13 5.33
CA THR A 15 -14.68 36.64 4.57
C THR A 15 -14.39 36.56 3.07
N GLY A 16 -13.61 37.49 2.51
CA GLY A 16 -13.18 37.42 1.13
C GLY A 16 -12.28 36.20 0.86
N ALA A 17 -11.38 35.89 1.79
CA ALA A 17 -10.51 34.72 1.72
C ALA A 17 -11.31 33.42 1.86
N GLU A 18 -12.28 33.35 2.78
CA GLU A 18 -13.23 32.22 2.88
C GLU A 18 -13.92 31.97 1.54
N THR A 19 -14.54 33.01 0.95
CA THR A 19 -15.23 32.88 -0.33
C THR A 19 -14.31 32.39 -1.46
N ILE A 20 -13.05 32.83 -1.48
CA ILE A 20 -12.09 32.35 -2.48
C ILE A 20 -11.76 30.87 -2.26
N CYS A 21 -11.44 30.46 -1.03
CA CYS A 21 -11.17 29.05 -0.74
C CYS A 21 -12.37 28.14 -1.05
N GLU A 22 -13.58 28.60 -0.70
CA GLU A 22 -14.84 27.91 -1.02
C GLU A 22 -15.07 27.81 -2.53
N SER A 23 -14.68 28.83 -3.31
CA SER A 23 -14.80 28.79 -4.78
C SER A 23 -13.89 27.74 -5.43
N TYR A 24 -12.79 27.38 -4.76
CA TYR A 24 -11.93 26.24 -5.12
C TYR A 24 -12.37 24.91 -4.50
N GLY A 25 -13.56 24.89 -3.86
CA GLY A 25 -14.12 23.72 -3.21
C GLY A 25 -13.53 23.39 -1.83
N GLY A 26 -12.66 24.25 -1.30
CA GLY A 26 -11.99 24.06 -0.01
C GLY A 26 -12.46 25.03 1.07
N SER A 27 -11.61 25.22 2.07
CA SER A 27 -11.81 26.14 3.18
C SER A 27 -10.51 26.86 3.51
N LEU A 28 -10.56 27.91 4.33
CA LEU A 28 -9.33 28.39 4.97
C LEU A 28 -8.73 27.28 5.83
N ILE A 29 -7.40 27.22 5.88
CA ILE A 29 -6.67 26.09 6.50
C ILE A 29 -6.98 25.91 7.99
N SER A 30 -7.11 24.65 8.40
CA SER A 30 -7.09 24.21 9.79
C SER A 30 -5.73 23.62 10.21
N ILE A 31 -5.36 23.79 11.47
CA ILE A 31 -4.10 23.28 12.03
C ILE A 31 -4.38 22.51 13.32
N HIS A 32 -4.00 21.23 13.36
CA HIS A 32 -4.39 20.28 14.40
C HIS A 32 -3.25 19.78 15.27
N ASN A 33 -2.00 20.12 14.95
CA ASN A 33 -0.85 19.75 15.78
C ASN A 33 0.37 20.66 15.50
N ALA A 34 1.41 20.49 16.32
CA ALA A 34 2.64 21.28 16.24
C ALA A 34 3.45 21.02 14.94
N PHE A 35 3.37 19.82 14.37
CA PHE A 35 4.07 19.48 13.13
C PHE A 35 3.46 20.22 11.93
N GLU A 36 2.11 20.20 11.79
CA GLU A 36 1.41 20.96 10.76
C GLU A 36 1.72 22.46 10.86
N ASN A 37 1.68 23.00 12.08
CA ASN A 37 2.01 24.40 12.33
C ASN A 37 3.45 24.74 11.89
N SER A 38 4.44 23.93 12.30
CA SER A 38 5.84 24.14 11.92
C SER A 38 6.05 24.05 10.41
N LEU A 39 5.38 23.12 9.73
CA LEU A 39 5.49 22.93 8.29
C LEU A 39 4.91 24.14 7.53
N ILE A 40 3.69 24.55 7.86
CA ILE A 40 3.02 25.71 7.24
C ILE A 40 3.84 26.98 7.48
N SER A 41 4.39 27.16 8.68
CA SER A 41 5.29 28.28 8.98
C SER A 41 6.61 28.24 8.21
N THR A 42 7.09 27.07 7.78
CA THR A 42 8.34 26.97 6.98
C THR A 42 8.14 27.54 5.58
N TYR A 43 6.98 27.27 4.94
CA TYR A 43 6.65 27.86 3.65
C TYR A 43 6.51 29.39 3.70
N GLN A 44 6.19 29.94 4.88
CA GLN A 44 6.05 31.38 5.13
C GLN A 44 7.38 32.13 5.24
N GLN A 45 8.49 31.46 5.59
CA GLN A 45 9.80 32.13 5.76
C GLN A 45 10.29 32.83 4.49
N ASN A 46 9.83 32.39 3.32
CA ASN A 46 10.14 33.01 2.04
C ASN A 46 9.34 34.30 1.75
N ALA A 47 8.28 34.60 2.52
CA ALA A 47 7.32 35.68 2.23
C ALA A 47 7.23 36.80 3.30
N ASN A 48 7.68 36.57 4.54
CA ASN A 48 7.68 37.54 5.66
C ASN A 48 6.37 38.37 5.82
N ARG A 49 5.20 37.71 5.71
CA ARG A 49 3.86 38.33 5.76
C ARG A 49 2.91 37.49 6.62
N PHE A 50 1.91 38.12 7.24
CA PHE A 50 0.83 37.41 7.95
C PHE A 50 -0.12 36.73 6.97
N PHE A 51 -0.61 35.53 7.29
CA PHE A 51 -1.59 34.81 6.46
C PHE A 51 -2.85 34.48 7.25
N TRP A 52 -4.04 34.66 6.66
CA TRP A 52 -5.29 34.19 7.24
C TRP A 52 -5.29 32.67 7.43
N LEU A 53 -5.69 32.23 8.62
CA LEU A 53 -6.03 30.85 8.96
C LEU A 53 -7.54 30.72 9.09
N GLY A 54 -8.10 29.51 9.03
CA GLY A 54 -9.55 29.29 9.12
C GLY A 54 -10.15 29.43 10.52
N LEU A 55 -9.37 29.79 11.53
CA LEU A 55 -9.85 29.86 12.91
C LEU A 55 -10.58 31.20 13.15
N ARG A 56 -11.86 31.13 13.49
CA ARG A 56 -12.69 32.31 13.82
C ARG A 56 -13.47 32.11 15.11
N ARG A 57 -13.60 33.18 15.90
CA ARG A 57 -14.43 33.22 17.10
C ARG A 57 -15.90 33.34 16.71
N GLN A 58 -16.70 32.35 17.07
CA GLN A 58 -18.15 32.36 16.87
C GLN A 58 -18.86 33.02 18.06
N MET A 59 -20.04 33.60 17.81
CA MET A 59 -20.96 34.16 18.81
C MET A 59 -22.28 33.38 18.69
N PRO A 60 -23.05 33.08 19.76
CA PRO A 60 -23.12 33.81 21.05
C PRO A 60 -22.29 33.22 22.22
N ALA A 61 -21.59 32.10 22.05
CA ALA A 61 -20.63 31.59 23.02
C ALA A 61 -19.22 31.71 22.42
N PRO A 62 -18.20 32.27 23.12
CA PRO A 62 -16.90 32.59 22.53
C PRO A 62 -16.06 31.34 22.28
N VAL A 63 -16.52 30.52 21.34
CA VAL A 63 -15.88 29.29 20.91
C VAL A 63 -15.14 29.62 19.60
N TRP A 64 -13.86 29.26 19.56
CA TRP A 64 -13.10 29.29 18.32
C TRP A 64 -13.43 28.04 17.52
N ALA A 65 -13.74 28.22 16.24
CA ALA A 65 -14.07 27.14 15.33
C ALA A 65 -13.31 27.35 14.01
N TRP A 66 -12.88 26.24 13.41
CA TRP A 66 -12.29 26.25 12.09
C TRP A 66 -13.37 26.37 11.00
N SER A 67 -13.07 27.06 9.90
CA SER A 67 -13.96 27.21 8.74
C SER A 67 -14.31 25.87 8.06
N ASP A 68 -13.50 24.82 8.25
CA ASP A 68 -13.75 23.47 7.73
C ASP A 68 -14.63 22.59 8.66
N ASN A 69 -15.11 23.14 9.79
CA ASN A 69 -15.84 22.45 10.85
C ASN A 69 -15.07 21.32 11.55
N SER A 70 -13.74 21.26 11.39
CA SER A 70 -12.90 20.33 12.14
C SER A 70 -12.83 20.68 13.63
N THR A 71 -12.44 19.70 14.45
CA THR A 71 -12.33 19.89 15.90
C THR A 71 -11.19 20.84 16.26
N THR A 72 -11.44 21.81 17.14
CA THR A 72 -10.43 22.73 17.68
C THR A 72 -9.65 22.10 18.85
N ASN A 73 -8.74 21.20 18.52
CA ASN A 73 -7.92 20.41 19.46
C ASN A 73 -6.51 20.97 19.70
N PHE A 74 -6.08 21.97 18.93
CA PHE A 74 -4.74 22.54 18.98
C PHE A 74 -4.78 24.06 18.86
N TYR A 75 -3.92 24.73 19.63
CA TYR A 75 -3.76 26.18 19.61
C TYR A 75 -2.29 26.55 19.69
N LYS A 76 -1.88 27.56 18.92
CA LYS A 76 -0.52 28.12 18.95
C LYS A 76 -0.56 29.65 19.07
N TRP A 77 -1.42 30.19 19.93
CA TRP A 77 -1.51 31.63 20.15
C TRP A 77 -0.19 32.25 20.61
N ALA A 78 0.13 33.41 20.07
CA ALA A 78 1.23 34.24 20.54
C ALA A 78 0.90 34.85 21.93
N PRO A 79 1.92 35.20 22.74
CA PRO A 79 1.69 35.90 23.99
C PRO A 79 0.80 37.15 23.81
N GLY A 80 -0.29 37.24 24.58
CA GLY A 80 -1.25 38.35 24.48
C GLY A 80 -2.42 38.12 23.51
N HIS A 81 -2.44 36.98 22.81
CA HIS A 81 -3.55 36.57 21.95
C HIS A 81 -4.27 35.31 22.49
N PRO A 82 -5.56 35.09 22.13
CA PRO A 82 -6.41 36.03 21.42
C PRO A 82 -6.81 37.23 22.28
N ASP A 83 -6.94 38.40 21.67
CA ASP A 83 -7.42 39.61 22.31
C ASP A 83 -8.97 39.66 22.37
N SER A 84 -9.53 40.60 23.14
CA SER A 84 -10.98 40.70 23.33
C SER A 84 -11.73 41.32 22.15
N GLY A 85 -11.07 42.12 21.29
CA GLY A 85 -11.69 42.86 20.20
C GLY A 85 -11.69 42.14 18.84
N SER A 86 -10.77 41.20 18.65
CA SER A 86 -10.52 40.52 17.37
C SER A 86 -11.18 39.14 17.33
N ALA A 87 -11.70 38.77 16.16
CA ALA A 87 -12.45 37.52 15.97
C ALA A 87 -11.83 36.58 14.94
N CYS A 88 -10.84 37.01 14.15
CA CYS A 88 -10.19 36.21 13.11
C CYS A 88 -8.72 35.95 13.44
N THR A 89 -8.10 34.99 12.76
CA THR A 89 -6.76 34.49 13.11
C THR A 89 -5.80 34.59 11.94
N VAL A 90 -4.59 35.10 12.19
CA VAL A 90 -3.47 35.08 11.24
C VAL A 90 -2.26 34.31 11.78
N LEU A 91 -1.51 33.69 10.88
CA LEU A 91 -0.22 33.08 11.17
C LEU A 91 0.90 34.12 11.08
N SER A 92 1.67 34.27 12.16
CA SER A 92 2.76 35.24 12.26
C SER A 92 4.09 34.69 11.72
N PRO A 93 4.80 35.45 10.85
CA PRO A 93 6.04 34.98 10.23
C PRO A 93 7.24 34.91 11.19
N ALA A 94 7.22 35.65 12.30
CA ALA A 94 8.37 35.80 13.20
C ALA A 94 8.44 34.72 14.30
N GLU A 95 7.30 34.13 14.68
CA GLU A 95 7.18 33.36 15.92
C GLU A 95 6.53 31.98 15.73
N GLN A 96 6.18 31.61 14.49
CA GLN A 96 5.40 30.41 14.17
C GLN A 96 4.13 30.28 15.04
N SER A 97 3.55 31.43 15.39
CA SER A 97 2.45 31.57 16.36
C SER A 97 1.27 32.31 15.71
N TRP A 98 0.11 32.21 16.33
CA TRP A 98 -1.14 32.77 15.83
C TRP A 98 -1.46 34.08 16.54
N HIS A 99 -1.88 35.08 15.77
CA HIS A 99 -2.37 36.34 16.29
C HIS A 99 -3.87 36.46 15.99
N SER A 100 -4.63 37.00 16.93
CA SER A 100 -5.98 37.46 16.65
C SER A 100 -5.91 38.79 15.89
N ALA A 101 -6.76 38.95 14.87
CA ALA A 101 -6.81 40.14 14.01
C ALA A 101 -8.26 40.55 13.69
N ASP A 102 -8.45 41.81 13.29
CA ASP A 102 -9.74 42.30 12.80
C ASP A 102 -10.04 41.63 11.45
N CYS A 103 -11.20 40.98 11.35
CA CYS A 103 -11.62 40.24 10.16
C CYS A 103 -11.70 41.12 8.89
N ASN A 104 -11.75 42.45 9.03
CA ASN A 104 -11.76 43.41 7.94
C ASN A 104 -10.36 43.85 7.47
N GLU A 105 -9.29 43.44 8.16
CA GLU A 105 -7.93 43.62 7.68
C GLU A 105 -7.73 42.91 6.33
N ARG A 106 -6.74 43.34 5.56
CA ARG A 106 -6.39 42.69 4.30
C ARG A 106 -5.09 41.94 4.44
N ASN A 107 -5.18 40.61 4.49
CA ASN A 107 -4.02 39.71 4.54
C ASN A 107 -4.11 38.68 3.41
N PRO A 108 -2.96 38.17 2.91
CA PRO A 108 -2.95 36.96 2.10
C PRO A 108 -3.47 35.78 2.94
N PHE A 109 -3.77 34.66 2.30
CA PHE A 109 -4.48 33.55 2.95
C PHE A 109 -4.00 32.18 2.48
N ILE A 110 -4.32 31.16 3.27
CA ILE A 110 -3.98 29.77 2.95
C ILE A 110 -5.28 28.98 2.90
N CYS A 111 -5.59 28.43 1.73
CA CYS A 111 -6.67 27.48 1.58
C CYS A 111 -6.18 26.06 1.82
N GLU A 112 -6.95 25.29 2.57
CA GLU A 112 -6.96 23.85 2.50
C GLU A 112 -8.00 23.44 1.47
N LEU A 113 -7.51 22.93 0.34
CA LEU A 113 -8.35 22.38 -0.70
C LEU A 113 -8.69 20.93 -0.34
N PRO A 114 -9.85 20.41 -0.78
CA PRO A 114 -10.08 18.98 -0.73
C PRO A 114 -8.89 18.33 -1.43
N GLN A 115 -8.34 17.25 -0.87
CA GLN A 115 -7.64 16.31 -1.72
C GLN A 115 -8.57 16.07 -2.90
N ALA A 116 -8.13 16.45 -4.11
CA ALA A 116 -8.94 16.29 -5.30
C ALA A 116 -9.47 14.87 -5.25
N LYS A 117 -10.81 14.68 -5.17
CA LYS A 117 -11.40 13.34 -5.19
C LYS A 117 -10.83 12.70 -6.44
N PRO A 118 -9.91 11.76 -6.28
CA PRO A 118 -9.03 11.45 -7.38
C PRO A 118 -9.69 10.42 -8.31
N CYS A 119 -10.93 10.06 -7.98
CA CYS A 119 -11.76 9.10 -8.66
C CYS A 119 -12.68 9.80 -9.66
N ARG A 120 -12.95 9.10 -10.77
CA ARG A 120 -13.90 9.55 -11.78
C ARG A 120 -15.31 9.67 -11.18
N ASP A 121 -16.17 10.48 -11.80
CA ASP A 121 -17.57 10.58 -11.39
C ASP A 121 -18.24 9.19 -11.32
N GLY A 122 -18.89 8.91 -10.18
CA GLY A 122 -19.53 7.62 -9.89
C GLY A 122 -18.63 6.57 -9.22
N TRP A 123 -17.38 6.91 -8.89
CA TRP A 123 -16.46 6.07 -8.13
C TRP A 123 -16.36 6.53 -6.67
N SER A 124 -16.11 5.58 -5.78
CA SER A 124 -15.99 5.80 -4.34
C SER A 124 -14.52 5.73 -3.92
N TYR A 125 -14.04 6.80 -3.30
CA TYR A 125 -12.67 6.88 -2.80
C TYR A 125 -12.54 6.26 -1.41
N PHE A 126 -11.54 5.40 -1.23
CA PHE A 126 -11.14 4.88 0.07
C PHE A 126 -9.85 5.57 0.51
N ASN A 127 -9.96 6.37 1.56
CA ASN A 127 -8.90 7.26 2.04
C ASN A 127 -7.75 6.57 2.78
N TYR A 128 -7.91 5.33 3.22
CA TYR A 128 -6.85 4.59 3.91
C TYR A 128 -5.79 4.03 2.95
N THR A 129 -6.22 3.53 1.80
CA THR A 129 -5.33 2.97 0.77
C THR A 129 -5.19 3.87 -0.46
N ASN A 130 -5.82 5.05 -0.43
CA ASN A 130 -5.86 6.04 -1.52
C ASN A 130 -6.37 5.47 -2.85
N ASN A 131 -7.36 4.57 -2.76
CA ASN A 131 -7.85 3.80 -3.88
C ASN A 131 -9.27 4.19 -4.28
N CYS A 132 -9.54 4.11 -5.58
CA CYS A 132 -10.87 4.36 -6.14
C CYS A 132 -11.57 3.05 -6.46
N TYR A 133 -12.80 2.90 -5.97
CA TYR A 133 -13.64 1.71 -6.12
C TYR A 133 -14.90 2.02 -6.92
N TYR A 134 -15.20 1.23 -7.96
CA TYR A 134 -16.46 1.36 -8.71
C TYR A 134 -17.28 0.09 -8.73
N ILE A 135 -18.52 0.15 -8.23
CA ILE A 135 -19.40 -1.01 -8.26
C ILE A 135 -20.14 -1.16 -9.59
N GLY A 136 -19.73 -2.18 -10.34
CA GLY A 136 -20.27 -2.52 -11.65
C GLY A 136 -21.58 -3.32 -11.62
N LYS A 137 -22.17 -3.47 -12.81
CA LYS A 137 -23.34 -4.34 -13.02
C LYS A 137 -22.93 -5.82 -13.01
N ASN A 138 -23.92 -6.69 -12.86
CA ASN A 138 -23.69 -8.12 -12.81
C ASN A 138 -22.97 -8.66 -14.04
N ARG A 139 -21.87 -9.40 -13.83
CA ARG A 139 -21.06 -10.06 -14.87
C ARG A 139 -20.52 -11.39 -14.37
N THR A 140 -20.04 -12.24 -15.28
CA THR A 140 -19.21 -13.40 -14.89
C THR A 140 -17.82 -12.92 -14.46
N PHE A 141 -17.06 -13.73 -13.72
CA PHE A 141 -15.71 -13.36 -13.27
C PHE A 141 -14.80 -12.89 -14.42
N THR A 142 -14.66 -13.68 -15.49
CA THR A 142 -13.85 -13.32 -16.66
C THR A 142 -14.34 -12.03 -17.36
N GLN A 143 -15.65 -11.81 -17.42
CA GLN A 143 -16.23 -10.60 -18.02
C GLN A 143 -16.05 -9.38 -17.12
N ALA A 144 -16.08 -9.57 -15.81
CA ALA A 144 -15.86 -8.52 -14.82
C ALA A 144 -14.39 -8.09 -14.85
N ASP A 145 -13.46 -9.04 -14.82
CA ASP A 145 -12.02 -8.79 -14.93
C ASP A 145 -11.66 -8.03 -16.22
N ALA A 146 -12.07 -8.55 -17.38
CA ALA A 146 -11.84 -7.87 -18.67
C ALA A 146 -12.46 -6.46 -18.71
N TYR A 147 -13.61 -6.26 -18.07
CA TYR A 147 -14.22 -4.93 -17.96
C TYR A 147 -13.40 -4.01 -17.04
N CYS A 148 -12.96 -4.46 -15.88
CA CYS A 148 -12.10 -3.67 -14.98
C CYS A 148 -10.83 -3.22 -15.70
N GLN A 149 -10.16 -4.15 -16.40
CA GLN A 149 -8.95 -3.89 -17.16
C GLN A 149 -9.19 -2.84 -18.27
N SER A 150 -10.36 -2.85 -18.92
CA SER A 150 -10.71 -1.84 -19.95
C SER A 150 -10.81 -0.42 -19.42
N TYR A 151 -10.94 -0.22 -18.10
CA TYR A 151 -10.97 1.09 -17.45
C TYR A 151 -9.62 1.49 -16.81
N GLY A 152 -8.59 0.65 -16.95
CA GLY A 152 -7.27 0.85 -16.38
C GLY A 152 -7.17 0.43 -14.91
N GLY A 153 -7.97 -0.55 -14.48
CA GLY A 153 -7.95 -1.09 -13.13
C GLY A 153 -8.19 -2.59 -13.08
N TYR A 154 -8.34 -3.14 -11.87
CA TYR A 154 -8.51 -4.57 -11.65
C TYR A 154 -9.75 -4.85 -10.80
N LEU A 155 -10.18 -6.11 -10.77
CA LEU A 155 -11.11 -6.57 -9.73
C LEU A 155 -10.51 -6.27 -8.35
N ALA A 156 -11.32 -5.76 -7.43
CA ALA A 156 -10.84 -5.34 -6.11
C ALA A 156 -10.09 -6.47 -5.38
N SER A 157 -8.89 -6.13 -4.93
CA SER A 157 -8.13 -6.77 -3.88
C SER A 157 -8.52 -6.18 -2.52
N VAL A 158 -8.17 -6.86 -1.44
CA VAL A 158 -8.50 -6.42 -0.08
C VAL A 158 -7.29 -6.67 0.80
N HIS A 159 -6.77 -5.59 1.41
CA HIS A 159 -5.48 -5.58 2.12
C HIS A 159 -5.57 -5.28 3.61
N ASN A 160 -6.78 -4.99 4.10
CA ASN A 160 -7.04 -4.77 5.52
C ASN A 160 -8.54 -4.82 5.84
N ASN A 161 -8.85 -4.93 7.12
CA ASN A 161 -10.24 -4.99 7.59
C ASN A 161 -11.06 -3.71 7.28
N PRO A 162 -10.52 -2.48 7.45
CA PRO A 162 -11.22 -1.27 7.04
C PRO A 162 -11.62 -1.24 5.55
N GLU A 163 -10.77 -1.75 4.66
CA GLU A 163 -11.03 -1.86 3.23
C GLU A 163 -12.11 -2.90 2.93
N ASN A 164 -12.05 -4.05 3.61
CA ASN A 164 -13.06 -5.10 3.52
C ASN A 164 -14.46 -4.58 3.91
N GLU A 165 -14.56 -3.84 5.01
CA GLU A 165 -15.79 -3.19 5.47
C GLU A 165 -16.26 -2.09 4.50
N PHE A 166 -15.34 -1.30 3.95
CA PHE A 166 -15.68 -0.27 2.97
C PHE A 166 -16.28 -0.87 1.68
N ILE A 167 -15.67 -1.93 1.14
CA ILE A 167 -16.15 -2.65 -0.04
C ILE A 167 -17.52 -3.30 0.26
N TYR A 168 -17.70 -3.86 1.45
CA TYR A 168 -18.98 -4.40 1.92
C TYR A 168 -20.08 -3.32 1.94
N GLU A 169 -19.83 -2.15 2.54
CA GLU A 169 -20.82 -1.07 2.61
C GLU A 169 -21.17 -0.49 1.24
N LEU A 170 -20.19 -0.39 0.32
CA LEU A 170 -20.45 0.05 -1.06
C LEU A 170 -21.34 -0.92 -1.84
N ALA A 171 -21.28 -2.21 -1.52
CA ALA A 171 -22.06 -3.25 -2.16
C ALA A 171 -23.50 -3.35 -1.65
N ARG A 172 -23.73 -2.90 -0.42
CA ARG A 172 -25.02 -2.93 0.27
C ARG A 172 -26.10 -2.20 -0.52
N THR A 173 -27.25 -2.86 -0.74
CA THR A 173 -28.46 -2.22 -1.27
C THR A 173 -29.60 -2.41 -0.28
N ASP A 174 -30.35 -1.35 0.05
CA ASP A 174 -31.41 -1.33 1.09
C ASP A 174 -32.66 -2.21 0.80
N LYS A 175 -32.55 -3.26 -0.03
CA LYS A 175 -33.66 -4.16 -0.37
C LYS A 175 -33.67 -5.42 0.50
N CYS A 176 -33.86 -5.26 1.81
CA CYS A 176 -34.38 -6.34 2.63
C CYS A 176 -35.91 -6.35 2.51
N ALA A 177 -36.46 -6.86 1.42
CA ALA A 177 -37.89 -7.05 1.27
C ALA A 177 -38.20 -8.46 0.73
N ASN A 178 -38.57 -9.34 1.66
CA ASN A 178 -39.23 -10.63 1.48
C ASN A 178 -38.51 -11.66 0.59
N PHE A 179 -37.67 -12.50 1.19
CA PHE A 179 -37.32 -13.78 0.57
C PHE A 179 -37.29 -14.94 1.58
N SER A 180 -37.91 -16.04 1.17
CA SER A 180 -37.96 -17.32 1.86
C SER A 180 -36.65 -18.10 1.63
N MET A 181 -36.17 -18.80 2.66
CA MET A 181 -34.98 -19.65 2.67
C MET A 181 -34.95 -20.61 1.47
N ASN A 182 -34.17 -20.27 0.44
CA ASN A 182 -33.83 -21.16 -0.67
C ASN A 182 -32.35 -20.89 -1.05
N PRO A 183 -31.46 -21.89 -1.16
CA PRO A 183 -30.00 -21.71 -1.41
C PRO A 183 -29.61 -21.11 -2.77
N LYS A 184 -30.55 -20.47 -3.49
CA LYS A 184 -30.45 -20.17 -4.92
C LYS A 184 -30.11 -18.73 -5.28
N TYR A 185 -29.87 -17.82 -4.32
CA TYR A 185 -29.74 -16.40 -4.65
C TYR A 185 -28.53 -15.74 -3.98
N LEU A 186 -27.49 -15.53 -4.80
CA LEU A 186 -26.29 -14.70 -4.57
C LEU A 186 -26.59 -13.19 -4.70
N GLU A 187 -27.84 -12.76 -4.52
CA GLU A 187 -28.23 -11.35 -4.67
C GLU A 187 -27.53 -10.48 -3.62
N GLY A 188 -26.64 -9.59 -4.08
CA GLY A 188 -25.83 -8.71 -3.22
C GLY A 188 -24.35 -9.08 -3.15
N THR A 189 -23.95 -10.27 -3.61
CA THR A 189 -22.53 -10.70 -3.61
C THR A 189 -21.68 -9.98 -4.66
N VAL A 190 -20.40 -9.84 -4.33
CA VAL A 190 -19.40 -9.12 -5.12
C VAL A 190 -18.21 -10.01 -5.43
N LEU A 191 -17.74 -9.97 -6.68
CA LEU A 191 -16.51 -10.63 -7.11
C LEU A 191 -15.30 -9.86 -6.60
N LEU A 192 -14.41 -10.55 -5.88
CA LEU A 192 -13.08 -10.06 -5.55
C LEU A 192 -12.07 -10.62 -6.56
N GLY A 193 -10.95 -9.93 -6.75
CA GLY A 193 -9.94 -10.29 -7.74
C GLY A 193 -8.98 -11.40 -7.32
N GLY A 194 -9.29 -12.20 -6.30
CA GLY A 194 -8.34 -13.13 -5.70
C GLY A 194 -8.63 -14.59 -6.00
N PHE A 195 -7.56 -15.39 -6.04
CA PHE A 195 -7.61 -16.84 -6.14
C PHE A 195 -7.20 -17.47 -4.82
N PHE A 196 -8.04 -18.34 -4.28
CA PHE A 196 -7.76 -19.10 -3.07
C PHE A 196 -7.10 -20.44 -3.41
N ALA A 197 -5.95 -20.72 -2.80
CA ALA A 197 -5.25 -22.00 -2.93
C ALA A 197 -5.63 -22.92 -1.76
N LYS A 198 -6.32 -24.01 -2.06
CA LYS A 198 -6.89 -24.92 -1.06
C LYS A 198 -5.82 -25.71 -0.30
N ASP A 199 -4.73 -26.09 -0.95
CA ASP A 199 -3.55 -26.75 -0.35
C ASP A 199 -2.82 -25.85 0.64
N ARG A 200 -2.95 -24.53 0.47
CA ARG A 200 -2.24 -23.53 1.28
C ARG A 200 -3.13 -22.78 2.28
N GLY A 201 -4.44 -22.85 2.12
CA GLY A 201 -5.39 -22.25 3.07
C GLY A 201 -5.44 -20.72 3.07
N PHE A 202 -4.90 -20.07 2.03
CA PHE A 202 -4.86 -18.61 1.89
C PHE A 202 -5.10 -18.16 0.44
N VAL A 203 -5.27 -16.84 0.25
CA VAL A 203 -5.35 -16.23 -1.09
C VAL A 203 -4.00 -16.33 -1.78
N SER A 204 -3.87 -17.22 -2.75
CA SER A 204 -2.60 -17.45 -3.46
C SER A 204 -2.09 -16.24 -4.24
N ARG A 205 -3.00 -15.40 -4.76
CA ARG A 205 -2.68 -14.19 -5.53
C ARG A 205 -3.92 -13.34 -5.74
N TRP A 206 -3.70 -12.04 -5.92
CA TRP A 206 -4.66 -11.09 -6.46
C TRP A 206 -4.41 -10.83 -7.96
N LEU A 207 -5.46 -10.49 -8.70
CA LEU A 207 -5.39 -10.18 -10.14
C LEU A 207 -4.71 -8.83 -10.44
N ASP A 208 -4.61 -7.95 -9.44
CA ASP A 208 -3.89 -6.68 -9.50
C ASP A 208 -2.41 -6.81 -9.07
N TRP A 209 -1.95 -8.04 -8.83
CA TRP A 209 -0.58 -8.39 -8.43
C TRP A 209 -0.17 -7.89 -7.05
N SER A 210 -1.12 -7.36 -6.29
CA SER A 210 -0.88 -7.02 -4.90
C SER A 210 -0.59 -8.27 -4.06
N THR A 211 0.18 -8.07 -2.99
CA THR A 211 0.53 -9.15 -2.06
C THR A 211 -0.70 -9.61 -1.29
N PRO A 212 -0.96 -10.92 -1.17
CA PRO A 212 -2.00 -11.42 -0.29
C PRO A 212 -1.60 -11.28 1.19
N ASP A 213 -1.95 -10.14 1.77
CA ASP A 213 -1.53 -9.67 3.10
C ASP A 213 -2.69 -9.58 4.11
N TYR A 214 -3.92 -9.81 3.65
CA TYR A 214 -5.12 -9.82 4.47
C TYR A 214 -6.05 -10.95 4.06
N MET A 215 -6.74 -11.52 5.05
CA MET A 215 -7.74 -12.56 4.86
C MET A 215 -8.91 -12.30 5.81
N SER A 216 -10.11 -12.23 5.24
CA SER A 216 -11.34 -12.20 6.04
C SER A 216 -11.68 -13.60 6.55
N GLU A 217 -12.48 -13.71 7.62
CA GLU A 217 -12.98 -14.99 8.07
C GLU A 217 -13.75 -15.69 6.93
N MET A 218 -13.54 -17.00 6.78
CA MET A 218 -14.21 -17.77 5.73
C MET A 218 -15.57 -18.21 6.26
N SER A 219 -16.65 -17.92 5.51
CA SER A 219 -18.00 -18.26 5.98
C SER A 219 -18.19 -19.77 6.18
N CYS A 220 -19.10 -20.13 7.07
CA CYS A 220 -19.51 -21.50 7.39
C CYS A 220 -19.95 -22.34 6.16
N TYR A 221 -20.25 -21.68 5.03
CA TYR A 221 -20.70 -22.31 3.78
C TYR A 221 -19.51 -22.67 2.88
N LYS A 222 -19.32 -23.97 2.62
CA LYS A 222 -18.29 -24.52 1.71
C LYS A 222 -18.92 -25.03 0.41
N PRO A 223 -18.84 -24.32 -0.73
CA PRO A 223 -19.21 -24.89 -2.03
C PRO A 223 -18.07 -25.75 -2.58
N GLY A 224 -18.40 -26.96 -3.06
CA GLY A 224 -17.64 -27.72 -4.07
C GLY A 224 -16.21 -28.19 -3.72
N GLU A 225 -15.99 -29.51 -3.64
CA GLU A 225 -14.72 -30.10 -3.19
C GLU A 225 -13.60 -30.20 -4.25
N LYS A 226 -13.71 -29.64 -5.47
CA LYS A 226 -13.03 -30.24 -6.63
C LYS A 226 -11.97 -29.46 -7.42
N SER A 227 -11.62 -28.20 -7.11
CA SER A 227 -10.51 -27.52 -7.82
C SER A 227 -9.35 -27.05 -6.90
N GLU A 228 -8.13 -27.00 -7.46
CA GLU A 228 -6.91 -26.54 -6.78
C GLU A 228 -6.83 -25.01 -6.65
N GLN A 229 -7.64 -24.26 -7.41
CA GLN A 229 -7.75 -22.79 -7.34
C GLN A 229 -9.22 -22.37 -7.45
N THR A 230 -9.75 -21.75 -6.41
CA THR A 230 -11.15 -21.25 -6.35
C THR A 230 -11.19 -19.73 -6.31
N MET A 231 -12.14 -19.09 -6.99
CA MET A 231 -12.33 -17.63 -6.98
C MET A 231 -12.92 -17.15 -5.66
N LEU A 232 -12.62 -15.90 -5.28
CA LEU A 232 -13.16 -15.27 -4.06
C LEU A 232 -14.40 -14.41 -4.34
N LEU A 233 -15.41 -14.58 -3.50
CA LEU A 233 -16.59 -13.73 -3.38
C LEU A 233 -16.64 -13.12 -1.99
N LEU A 234 -17.01 -11.84 -1.89
CA LEU A 234 -17.40 -11.24 -0.62
C LEU A 234 -18.83 -11.68 -0.28
N ALA A 235 -19.00 -12.33 0.88
CA ALA A 235 -20.25 -12.90 1.37
C ALA A 235 -21.19 -11.83 1.94
N PHE A 236 -22.48 -11.99 1.65
CA PHE A 236 -23.55 -11.21 2.26
C PHE A 236 -24.53 -12.22 2.87
N PRO A 237 -24.70 -12.28 4.20
CA PRO A 237 -25.71 -13.14 4.78
C PRO A 237 -27.10 -12.62 4.36
N ALA A 238 -27.78 -13.38 3.50
CA ALA A 238 -29.16 -13.12 3.14
C ALA A 238 -30.08 -13.58 4.27
N GLY A 239 -30.41 -12.67 5.20
CA GLY A 239 -31.56 -12.81 6.10
C GLY A 239 -31.31 -12.32 7.51
N CYS A 240 -32.26 -11.55 8.05
CA CYS A 240 -32.41 -11.39 9.49
C CYS A 240 -32.74 -12.77 10.09
N GLY A 241 -31.72 -13.50 10.53
CA GLY A 241 -31.88 -14.80 11.19
C GLY A 241 -30.87 -15.89 10.84
N ALA A 242 -29.98 -15.69 9.85
CA ALA A 242 -28.85 -16.59 9.60
C ALA A 242 -27.54 -15.80 9.69
N CYS A 243 -26.76 -16.12 10.74
CA CYS A 243 -25.42 -15.62 11.07
C CYS A 243 -25.12 -14.15 10.72
N GLU A 244 -25.50 -13.21 11.59
CA GLU A 244 -24.83 -11.89 11.65
C GLU A 244 -23.30 -12.01 11.79
N ALA A 245 -22.80 -13.19 12.23
CA ALA A 245 -21.39 -13.53 12.34
C ALA A 245 -20.65 -13.71 11.00
N ASP A 246 -21.34 -13.77 9.86
CA ASP A 246 -20.71 -13.96 8.54
C ASP A 246 -20.60 -12.66 7.71
N ARG A 247 -20.73 -11.49 8.34
CA ARG A 247 -20.67 -10.17 7.70
C ARG A 247 -19.27 -9.91 7.14
N GLY A 248 -19.17 -9.63 5.84
CA GLY A 248 -17.88 -9.29 5.20
C GLY A 248 -16.91 -10.49 5.09
N ASN A 249 -17.39 -11.71 5.38
CA ASN A 249 -16.62 -12.94 5.22
C ASN A 249 -16.41 -13.28 3.76
N TRP A 250 -15.37 -14.05 3.45
CA TRP A 250 -15.13 -14.49 2.08
C TRP A 250 -15.76 -15.86 1.82
N LEU A 251 -16.10 -16.11 0.57
CA LEU A 251 -16.60 -17.38 0.04
C LEU A 251 -15.73 -17.80 -1.15
N THR A 252 -15.46 -19.09 -1.26
CA THR A 252 -14.74 -19.68 -2.39
C THR A 252 -15.71 -20.32 -3.38
N VAL A 253 -15.50 -20.11 -4.69
CA VAL A 253 -16.32 -20.74 -5.73
C VAL A 253 -15.42 -21.38 -6.79
N ASP A 254 -15.74 -22.62 -7.18
CA ASP A 254 -15.06 -23.35 -8.26
C ASP A 254 -15.26 -22.66 -9.62
N ASP A 255 -14.21 -22.64 -10.44
CA ASP A 255 -14.20 -22.00 -11.77
C ASP A 255 -14.89 -22.84 -12.87
N ASP A 256 -15.10 -24.15 -12.69
CA ASP A 256 -15.03 -24.97 -13.89
C ASP A 256 -16.30 -25.20 -14.71
N ARG A 257 -16.02 -25.13 -16.01
CA ARG A 257 -16.77 -25.50 -17.19
C ARG A 257 -17.32 -26.93 -17.05
N SER A 258 -18.57 -27.08 -17.51
CA SER A 258 -19.19 -28.36 -17.91
C SER A 258 -19.11 -29.52 -16.91
N GLY A 259 -20.07 -29.61 -15.98
CA GLY A 259 -20.19 -30.80 -15.15
C GLY A 259 -21.41 -30.92 -14.23
N TYR A 260 -22.45 -30.08 -14.38
CA TYR A 260 -23.77 -30.34 -13.82
C TYR A 260 -24.82 -29.65 -14.69
N ASP A 261 -25.61 -30.45 -15.40
CA ASP A 261 -26.81 -30.04 -16.12
C ASP A 261 -27.87 -29.51 -15.13
N ASN A 262 -27.68 -28.26 -14.69
CA ASN A 262 -28.68 -27.24 -14.32
C ASN A 262 -28.09 -26.02 -13.61
N CYS A 263 -26.76 -25.94 -13.42
CA CYS A 263 -26.07 -24.71 -12.97
C CYS A 263 -25.03 -24.19 -13.98
N SER A 264 -24.96 -24.77 -15.18
CA SER A 264 -24.07 -24.35 -16.28
C SER A 264 -24.62 -23.21 -17.13
N SER A 265 -25.73 -22.58 -16.71
CA SER A 265 -26.17 -21.30 -17.24
C SER A 265 -26.44 -20.36 -16.07
N LYS A 266 -25.69 -19.25 -16.03
CA LYS A 266 -25.88 -18.07 -15.17
C LYS A 266 -25.07 -18.01 -13.86
N MET A 267 -23.74 -17.85 -13.94
CA MET A 267 -23.02 -16.97 -12.99
C MET A 267 -23.13 -15.49 -13.42
N SER A 268 -24.32 -15.06 -13.84
CA SER A 268 -24.58 -13.75 -14.44
C SER A 268 -25.00 -12.69 -13.40
N PHE A 269 -24.61 -12.84 -12.13
CA PHE A 269 -25.34 -12.18 -11.02
C PHE A 269 -24.51 -11.38 -10.00
N ALA A 270 -23.17 -11.34 -10.08
CA ALA A 270 -22.35 -10.63 -9.08
C ALA A 270 -21.83 -9.28 -9.60
N LYS A 271 -21.90 -8.23 -8.76
CA LYS A 271 -21.30 -6.92 -9.03
C LYS A 271 -19.76 -7.03 -8.90
N PHE A 272 -19.02 -6.07 -9.44
CA PHE A 272 -17.55 -6.08 -9.42
C PHE A 272 -17.00 -4.71 -9.06
N PHE A 273 -15.79 -4.64 -8.50
CA PHE A 273 -15.11 -3.37 -8.22
C PHE A 273 -13.91 -3.15 -9.13
N VAL A 274 -13.77 -1.95 -9.69
CA VAL A 274 -12.54 -1.52 -10.37
C VAL A 274 -11.69 -0.69 -9.41
N PHE A 275 -10.38 -0.91 -9.40
CA PHE A 275 -9.37 -0.25 -8.56
C PHE A 275 -8.46 0.70 -9.35
N PHE A 276 -8.16 1.89 -8.81
CA PHE A 276 -7.11 2.81 -9.33
C PHE A 276 -6.37 3.47 -8.15
N THR A 277 -5.06 3.27 -8.06
CA THR A 277 -4.17 3.88 -7.06
C THR A 277 -3.87 5.32 -7.41
N LEU A 278 -3.95 6.21 -6.42
CA LEU A 278 -3.39 7.55 -6.53
C LEU A 278 -2.18 7.74 -5.63
N LEU A 279 -1.09 8.04 -6.32
CA LEU A 279 0.25 8.33 -5.83
C LEU A 279 0.24 9.57 -4.93
N TYR A 280 0.90 9.49 -3.77
CA TYR A 280 1.84 10.54 -3.34
C TYR A 280 2.80 10.04 -2.23
N CYS A 281 4.07 9.98 -2.63
CA CYS A 281 5.29 10.37 -1.91
C CYS A 281 5.77 9.54 -0.70
N GLY A 282 6.52 8.48 -1.02
CA GLY A 282 7.85 8.27 -0.42
C GLY A 282 8.89 8.40 -1.53
N ALA A 283 9.95 9.18 -1.32
CA ALA A 283 11.00 9.33 -2.32
C ALA A 283 11.83 8.05 -2.42
N ALA A 284 11.41 7.09 -3.24
CA ALA A 284 12.31 6.04 -3.71
C ALA A 284 13.45 6.73 -4.49
N GLN A 285 14.67 6.63 -3.98
CA GLN A 285 15.83 7.19 -4.65
C GLN A 285 16.31 6.16 -5.68
N CYS A 286 16.14 6.47 -6.96
CA CYS A 286 16.78 5.70 -8.01
C CYS A 286 18.29 6.02 -8.06
N PRO A 287 19.12 5.11 -8.59
CA PRO A 287 20.52 5.40 -8.87
C PRO A 287 20.68 6.69 -9.70
N THR A 288 21.81 7.39 -9.54
CA THR A 288 22.07 8.62 -10.29
C THR A 288 21.94 8.38 -11.80
N ASN A 289 21.09 9.19 -12.47
CA ASN A 289 20.71 9.12 -13.89
C ASN A 289 19.59 8.13 -14.26
N ALA A 290 19.02 7.40 -13.29
CA ALA A 290 17.77 6.68 -13.49
C ALA A 290 16.57 7.57 -13.09
N VAL A 291 15.48 7.45 -13.85
CA VAL A 291 14.22 8.14 -13.61
C VAL A 291 13.29 7.22 -12.85
N TYR A 292 12.82 7.66 -11.67
CA TYR A 292 11.80 6.92 -10.95
C TYR A 292 10.44 7.10 -11.61
N VAL A 293 9.80 6.00 -12.00
CA VAL A 293 8.44 6.01 -12.53
C VAL A 293 7.51 5.44 -11.48
N GLU A 294 6.98 6.32 -10.64
CA GLU A 294 6.16 5.98 -9.46
C GLU A 294 4.98 5.06 -9.80
N ALA A 295 4.32 5.29 -10.94
CA ALA A 295 3.17 4.50 -11.38
C ALA A 295 3.49 3.05 -11.81
N MET A 296 4.76 2.72 -12.03
CA MET A 296 5.22 1.35 -12.30
C MET A 296 6.13 0.81 -11.20
N ASP A 297 6.45 1.63 -10.20
CA ASP A 297 7.40 1.33 -9.14
C ASP A 297 8.81 0.92 -9.63
N LYS A 298 9.21 1.42 -10.81
CA LYS A 298 10.46 1.08 -11.52
C LYS A 298 11.44 2.25 -11.53
N CYS A 299 12.75 1.95 -11.54
CA CYS A 299 13.79 2.93 -11.85
C CYS A 299 14.29 2.70 -13.28
N LEU A 300 13.97 3.61 -14.20
CA LEU A 300 14.33 3.47 -15.60
C LEU A 300 15.62 4.23 -15.92
N LEU A 301 16.63 3.52 -16.41
CA LEU A 301 17.87 4.10 -16.90
C LEU A 301 17.88 4.08 -18.44
N TYR A 302 17.79 5.27 -19.06
CA TYR A 302 17.91 5.42 -20.51
C TYR A 302 19.38 5.54 -20.89
N SER A 303 19.94 4.48 -21.45
CA SER A 303 21.32 4.49 -21.93
C SER A 303 21.40 5.09 -23.33
N SER A 304 22.32 6.03 -23.51
CA SER A 304 22.69 6.56 -24.83
C SER A 304 23.74 5.73 -25.54
N GLN A 305 24.30 4.70 -24.88
CA GLN A 305 25.26 3.77 -25.48
C GLN A 305 24.55 2.87 -26.48
N VAL A 306 25.19 2.61 -27.62
CA VAL A 306 24.68 1.70 -28.64
C VAL A 306 25.51 0.43 -28.65
N THR A 307 24.86 -0.72 -28.55
CA THR A 307 25.49 -2.05 -28.55
C THR A 307 24.47 -3.08 -29.05
N ASN A 308 24.93 -4.31 -29.28
CA ASN A 308 24.05 -5.46 -29.50
C ASN A 308 23.27 -5.85 -28.23
N PHE A 309 22.26 -6.71 -28.40
CA PHE A 309 21.36 -7.11 -27.32
C PHE A 309 22.12 -7.64 -26.08
N ASP A 310 23.06 -8.57 -26.29
CA ASP A 310 23.85 -9.15 -25.19
C ASP A 310 24.68 -8.09 -24.45
N GLY A 311 25.28 -7.15 -25.18
CA GLY A 311 26.01 -6.05 -24.58
C GLY A 311 25.11 -5.07 -23.81
N ALA A 312 23.86 -4.90 -24.25
CA ALA A 312 22.87 -4.07 -23.58
C ALA A 312 22.39 -4.75 -22.28
N ALA A 313 22.06 -6.04 -22.33
CA ALA A 313 21.70 -6.86 -21.18
C ALA A 313 22.82 -6.85 -20.13
N ALA A 314 24.05 -7.17 -20.52
CA ALA A 314 25.22 -7.15 -19.63
C ALA A 314 25.51 -5.76 -19.04
N SER A 315 25.10 -4.68 -19.73
CA SER A 315 25.24 -3.32 -19.21
C SER A 315 24.21 -3.03 -18.12
N CYS A 316 22.97 -3.49 -18.27
CA CYS A 316 21.94 -3.35 -17.24
C CYS A 316 22.26 -4.20 -16.00
N GLU A 317 22.79 -5.41 -16.20
CA GLU A 317 23.23 -6.30 -15.12
C GLU A 317 24.32 -5.67 -14.23
N LYS A 318 25.24 -4.87 -14.81
CA LYS A 318 26.25 -4.13 -14.04
C LYS A 318 25.65 -3.11 -13.07
N PHE A 319 24.44 -2.64 -13.33
CA PHE A 319 23.70 -1.76 -12.43
C PHE A 319 22.74 -2.52 -11.51
N GLY A 320 22.85 -3.85 -11.44
CA GLY A 320 21.99 -4.72 -10.62
C GLY A 320 20.59 -4.92 -11.20
N GLY A 321 20.36 -4.51 -12.44
CA GLY A 321 19.07 -4.55 -13.12
C GLY A 321 19.06 -5.43 -14.36
N SER A 322 18.02 -5.28 -15.16
CA SER A 322 17.84 -5.99 -16.44
C SER A 322 17.40 -5.01 -17.53
N LEU A 323 17.39 -5.46 -18.78
CA LEU A 323 16.67 -4.71 -19.82
C LEU A 323 15.18 -4.68 -19.48
N VAL A 324 14.55 -3.51 -19.66
CA VAL A 324 13.18 -3.28 -19.18
C VAL A 324 12.17 -4.27 -19.75
N SER A 325 11.36 -4.87 -18.86
CA SER A 325 10.16 -5.62 -19.22
C SER A 325 8.93 -4.71 -19.27
N ILE A 326 8.01 -4.98 -20.22
CA ILE A 326 6.79 -4.19 -20.42
C ILE A 326 5.57 -5.10 -20.33
N TRP A 327 4.81 -4.95 -19.26
CA TRP A 327 3.76 -5.91 -18.91
C TRP A 327 2.38 -5.60 -19.47
N ASN A 328 2.14 -4.35 -19.86
CA ASN A 328 0.84 -3.91 -20.35
C ASN A 328 0.95 -2.60 -21.14
N GLY A 329 -0.17 -2.19 -21.73
CA GLY A 329 -0.24 -0.95 -22.51
C GLY A 329 -0.01 0.32 -21.69
N PHE A 330 -0.24 0.29 -20.38
CA PHE A 330 -0.01 1.42 -19.49
C PHE A 330 1.49 1.62 -19.25
N GLU A 331 2.23 0.58 -18.88
CA GLU A 331 3.69 0.63 -18.76
C GLU A 331 4.34 1.10 -20.06
N ASN A 332 3.86 0.56 -21.19
CA ASN A 332 4.34 0.96 -22.50
C ASN A 332 4.18 2.47 -22.74
N ASN A 333 3.03 3.05 -22.39
CA ASN A 333 2.78 4.47 -22.56
C ASN A 333 3.64 5.31 -21.60
N LEU A 334 3.80 4.88 -20.35
CA LEU A 334 4.61 5.59 -19.37
C LEU A 334 6.08 5.60 -19.76
N ILE A 335 6.67 4.45 -20.10
CA ILE A 335 8.06 4.36 -20.56
C ILE A 335 8.29 5.31 -21.74
N THR A 336 7.38 5.36 -22.73
CA THR A 336 7.55 6.32 -23.84
C THR A 336 7.46 7.80 -23.44
N THR A 337 6.73 8.13 -22.37
CA THR A 337 6.53 9.52 -21.91
C THR A 337 7.74 10.03 -21.12
N TYR A 338 8.33 9.20 -20.26
CA TYR A 338 9.43 9.59 -19.38
C TYR A 338 10.79 9.78 -20.09
N GLN A 339 10.91 9.39 -21.37
CA GLN A 339 12.12 9.65 -22.16
C GLN A 339 12.44 11.15 -22.31
N ALA A 340 11.43 12.02 -22.37
CA ALA A 340 11.64 13.47 -22.45
C ALA A 340 12.37 14.02 -21.20
N GLU A 341 12.15 13.40 -20.05
CA GLU A 341 12.80 13.73 -18.78
C GLU A 341 14.22 13.17 -18.69
N ALA A 342 14.48 12.03 -19.35
CA ALA A 342 15.77 11.34 -19.35
C ALA A 342 16.83 11.94 -20.31
N LYS A 343 16.55 13.06 -20.99
CA LYS A 343 17.49 13.82 -21.87
C LYS A 343 18.19 12.99 -22.97
N SER A 344 17.55 11.95 -23.51
CA SER A 344 18.12 11.10 -24.54
C SER A 344 17.53 11.41 -25.93
N GLY A 345 18.37 11.60 -26.95
CA GLY A 345 17.97 11.97 -28.32
C GLY A 345 17.60 10.80 -29.25
N TRP A 346 17.59 9.56 -28.75
CA TRP A 346 17.25 8.38 -29.55
C TRP A 346 15.74 8.14 -29.62
N THR A 347 15.27 7.64 -30.77
CA THR A 347 13.85 7.36 -31.04
C THR A 347 13.48 5.88 -30.94
N ALA A 348 14.46 5.01 -30.70
CA ALA A 348 14.25 3.57 -30.48
C ALA A 348 15.23 3.05 -29.44
N TYR A 349 14.81 2.08 -28.63
CA TYR A 349 15.64 1.48 -27.58
C TYR A 349 15.40 -0.03 -27.50
N TYR A 350 16.45 -0.82 -27.32
CA TYR A 350 16.31 -2.19 -26.85
C TYR A 350 15.53 -2.21 -25.53
N MET A 351 14.52 -3.07 -25.54
CA MET A 351 13.82 -3.55 -24.36
C MET A 351 14.28 -4.98 -24.08
N GLY A 352 13.83 -5.58 -22.98
CA GLY A 352 14.23 -6.94 -22.61
C GLY A 352 13.62 -8.05 -23.46
N LEU A 353 12.76 -7.74 -24.45
CA LEU A 353 12.02 -8.76 -25.19
C LEU A 353 12.92 -9.43 -26.24
N HIS A 354 13.14 -10.74 -26.08
CA HIS A 354 13.91 -11.56 -27.00
C HIS A 354 13.36 -12.98 -27.12
N ARG A 355 13.94 -13.77 -28.02
CA ARG A 355 13.73 -15.21 -28.15
C ARG A 355 14.97 -15.87 -28.70
N GLU A 356 15.21 -17.13 -28.36
CA GLU A 356 16.39 -17.86 -28.83
C GLU A 356 16.36 -18.08 -30.36
N ASP A 357 15.26 -18.60 -30.88
CA ASP A 357 15.05 -18.79 -32.31
C ASP A 357 13.62 -18.46 -32.76
N ARG A 358 13.33 -18.63 -34.06
CA ARG A 358 12.02 -18.29 -34.64
C ARG A 358 10.85 -19.11 -34.08
N ASN A 359 11.12 -20.32 -33.61
CA ASN A 359 10.14 -21.25 -33.05
C ASN A 359 10.01 -21.10 -31.53
N SER A 360 10.98 -20.47 -30.88
CA SER A 360 10.92 -20.14 -29.45
C SER A 360 9.84 -19.07 -29.18
N GLU A 361 9.24 -19.17 -28.00
CA GLU A 361 8.38 -18.12 -27.47
C GLU A 361 9.21 -16.88 -27.11
N TRP A 362 8.53 -15.73 -27.03
CA TRP A 362 9.18 -14.50 -26.60
C TRP A 362 9.25 -14.46 -25.06
N GLU A 363 10.40 -14.06 -24.54
CA GLU A 363 10.68 -13.91 -23.12
C GLU A 363 11.35 -12.57 -22.84
N TRP A 364 11.33 -12.17 -21.59
CA TRP A 364 12.01 -10.97 -21.11
C TRP A 364 13.37 -11.33 -20.52
N ALA A 365 14.33 -10.42 -20.68
CA ALA A 365 15.68 -10.54 -20.13
C ALA A 365 15.73 -10.60 -18.57
N ASP A 366 14.62 -10.32 -17.88
CA ASP A 366 14.46 -10.53 -16.43
C ASP A 366 13.98 -11.95 -16.07
N ASN A 367 14.00 -12.88 -17.04
CA ASN A 367 13.51 -14.26 -16.97
C ASN A 367 11.99 -14.40 -16.82
N SER A 368 11.25 -13.33 -17.11
CA SER A 368 9.80 -13.35 -17.04
C SER A 368 9.17 -13.65 -18.40
N THR A 369 7.95 -14.19 -18.39
CA THR A 369 7.27 -14.60 -19.64
C THR A 369 6.51 -13.45 -20.29
N ALA A 370 6.69 -13.28 -21.60
CA ALA A 370 6.02 -12.20 -22.32
C ALA A 370 4.56 -12.56 -22.63
N THR A 371 3.62 -11.89 -21.96
CA THR A 371 2.17 -12.10 -22.13
C THR A 371 1.48 -10.93 -22.83
N PHE A 372 2.12 -9.76 -22.85
CA PHE A 372 1.65 -8.55 -23.53
C PHE A 372 2.53 -8.25 -24.75
N PHE A 373 1.91 -7.84 -25.85
CA PHE A 373 2.61 -7.48 -27.08
C PHE A 373 2.02 -6.22 -27.72
N LYS A 374 2.87 -5.30 -28.16
CA LYS A 374 2.47 -4.09 -28.88
C LYS A 374 3.23 -3.91 -30.19
N TRP A 375 3.34 -4.98 -30.97
CA TRP A 375 4.02 -5.00 -32.27
C TRP A 375 3.44 -3.97 -33.25
N ALA A 376 4.32 -3.28 -33.96
CA ALA A 376 3.96 -2.47 -35.10
C ALA A 376 3.42 -3.34 -36.25
N PRO A 377 2.60 -2.79 -37.16
CA PRO A 377 2.15 -3.51 -38.34
C PRO A 377 3.33 -4.10 -39.12
N GLY A 378 3.30 -5.42 -39.38
CA GLY A 378 4.38 -6.13 -40.08
C GLY A 378 5.47 -6.73 -39.18
N HIS A 379 5.36 -6.55 -37.86
CA HIS A 379 6.24 -7.17 -36.87
C HIS A 379 5.51 -8.26 -36.06
N PRO A 380 6.24 -9.25 -35.50
CA PRO A 380 7.66 -9.47 -35.68
C PRO A 380 8.02 -9.98 -37.09
N SER A 381 9.11 -9.48 -37.66
CA SER A 381 9.64 -9.85 -38.97
C SER A 381 10.29 -11.24 -38.94
N ALA A 382 10.23 -11.95 -40.07
CA ALA A 382 10.81 -13.28 -40.18
C ALA A 382 12.34 -13.23 -40.00
N GLY A 383 12.84 -13.87 -38.94
CA GLY A 383 14.28 -13.94 -38.62
C GLY A 383 14.79 -12.89 -37.63
N ALA A 384 13.94 -11.98 -37.15
CA ALA A 384 14.26 -11.09 -36.04
C ALA A 384 13.90 -11.73 -34.69
N ASN A 385 14.82 -11.67 -33.74
CA ASN A 385 14.71 -12.36 -32.45
C ASN A 385 14.82 -11.42 -31.24
N CYS A 386 15.04 -10.12 -31.46
CA CYS A 386 15.06 -9.11 -30.40
C CYS A 386 14.09 -7.98 -30.73
N ALA A 387 13.64 -7.24 -29.73
CA ALA A 387 12.69 -6.14 -29.92
C ALA A 387 13.24 -4.79 -29.46
N VAL A 388 12.78 -3.73 -30.11
CA VAL A 388 13.00 -2.36 -29.70
C VAL A 388 11.68 -1.62 -29.51
N LEU A 389 11.64 -0.75 -28.52
CA LEU A 389 10.54 0.19 -28.28
C LEU A 389 10.77 1.40 -29.19
N SER A 390 9.86 1.60 -30.14
CA SER A 390 9.82 2.80 -30.97
C SER A 390 9.00 3.87 -30.24
N LEU A 391 9.64 5.00 -29.97
CA LEU A 391 9.01 6.13 -29.28
C LEU A 391 8.02 6.91 -30.17
N PRO A 392 8.30 7.17 -31.48
CA PRO A 392 7.42 7.97 -32.31
C PRO A 392 6.01 7.41 -32.48
N ASP A 393 5.88 6.08 -32.58
CA ASP A 393 4.61 5.39 -32.79
C ASP A 393 4.19 4.56 -31.56
N ASN A 394 4.99 4.61 -30.48
CA ASN A 394 4.72 3.96 -29.20
C ASN A 394 4.45 2.44 -29.37
N SER A 395 5.18 1.80 -30.29
CA SER A 395 5.00 0.40 -30.69
C SER A 395 6.33 -0.37 -30.71
N TRP A 396 6.29 -1.69 -30.90
CA TRP A 396 7.47 -2.55 -30.86
C TRP A 396 7.88 -2.96 -32.26
N HIS A 397 9.17 -2.83 -32.56
CA HIS A 397 9.76 -3.25 -33.82
C HIS A 397 10.74 -4.38 -33.52
N SER A 398 10.63 -5.49 -34.25
CA SER A 398 11.58 -6.60 -34.15
C SER A 398 12.82 -6.33 -34.98
N MET A 399 14.00 -6.67 -34.46
CA MET A 399 15.29 -6.54 -35.14
C MET A 399 16.23 -7.73 -34.86
N ASP A 400 17.33 -7.77 -35.61
CA ASP A 400 18.45 -8.68 -35.35
C ASP A 400 19.10 -8.32 -34.00
N CYS A 401 19.33 -9.34 -33.16
CA CYS A 401 19.97 -9.18 -31.85
C CYS A 401 21.41 -8.68 -31.94
N ASN A 402 22.08 -8.86 -33.09
CA ASN A 402 23.42 -8.34 -33.36
C ASN A 402 23.41 -6.88 -33.85
N GLY A 403 22.23 -6.30 -34.10
CA GLY A 403 22.11 -4.89 -34.45
C GLY A 403 22.54 -3.99 -33.29
N TYR A 404 22.96 -2.75 -33.58
CA TYR A 404 23.41 -1.82 -32.55
C TYR A 404 22.29 -0.83 -32.23
N GLN A 405 21.83 -0.80 -30.97
CA GLN A 405 20.78 0.12 -30.55
C GLN A 405 21.04 0.64 -29.12
N ALA A 406 20.52 1.84 -28.84
CA ALA A 406 20.37 2.36 -27.48
C ALA A 406 19.46 1.44 -26.64
N PHE A 407 19.46 1.52 -25.32
CA PHE A 407 18.70 0.57 -24.48
C PHE A 407 18.17 1.20 -23.20
N ILE A 408 17.13 0.59 -22.63
CA ILE A 408 16.51 1.01 -21.37
C ILE A 408 16.69 -0.11 -20.35
N CYS A 409 17.27 0.21 -19.20
CA CYS A 409 17.35 -0.72 -18.07
C CYS A 409 16.25 -0.43 -17.07
N ASP A 410 15.71 -1.48 -16.46
CA ASP A 410 15.01 -1.43 -15.18
C ASP A 410 16.03 -1.77 -14.09
N VAL A 411 16.33 -0.81 -13.21
CA VAL A 411 17.37 -0.94 -12.18
C VAL A 411 16.77 -0.95 -10.77
N PRO A 412 17.44 -1.56 -9.79
CA PRO A 412 16.96 -1.53 -8.41
C PRO A 412 16.91 -0.09 -7.87
N LYS A 413 15.94 0.16 -7.00
CA LYS A 413 15.93 1.37 -6.15
C LYS A 413 17.13 1.31 -5.20
N VAL A 414 17.68 2.47 -4.83
CA VAL A 414 18.69 2.55 -3.77
C VAL A 414 17.99 2.27 -2.44
N SER A 415 18.37 1.17 -1.79
CA SER A 415 17.94 0.91 -0.41
C SER A 415 18.54 2.01 0.48
N PRO A 416 17.73 2.74 1.26
CA PRO A 416 18.26 3.70 2.22
C PRO A 416 18.92 2.97 3.41
N CYS A 417 18.76 1.65 3.53
CA CYS A 417 19.34 0.83 4.57
C CYS A 417 20.72 0.26 4.19
N PRO A 418 21.60 0.03 5.18
CA PRO A 418 22.87 -0.66 4.97
C PRO A 418 22.68 -2.10 4.47
N ASP A 419 23.75 -2.70 3.93
CA ASP A 419 23.74 -4.10 3.50
C ASP A 419 23.30 -5.04 4.63
N GLY A 420 22.46 -6.03 4.28
CA GLY A 420 21.87 -6.99 5.24
C GLY A 420 20.61 -6.49 5.96
N TRP A 421 20.22 -5.22 5.79
CA TRP A 421 18.98 -4.67 6.32
C TRP A 421 17.90 -4.55 5.24
N SER A 422 16.66 -4.91 5.61
CA SER A 422 15.48 -4.75 4.76
C SER A 422 14.78 -3.43 5.05
N TYR A 423 14.58 -2.60 4.02
CA TYR A 423 13.84 -1.35 4.15
C TYR A 423 12.32 -1.59 4.09
N PHE A 424 11.59 -1.06 5.05
CA PHE A 424 10.13 -1.02 5.04
C PHE A 424 9.63 0.39 4.73
N VAL A 425 9.09 0.56 3.53
CA VAL A 425 8.73 1.87 2.98
C VAL A 425 7.60 2.58 3.75
N TYR A 426 6.68 1.84 4.38
CA TYR A 426 5.52 2.42 5.05
C TYR A 426 5.83 3.08 6.39
N THR A 427 6.91 2.66 7.06
CA THR A 427 7.35 3.26 8.32
C THR A 427 8.66 4.04 8.18
N ASP A 428 9.29 4.01 7.00
CA ASP A 428 10.64 4.55 6.75
C ASP A 428 11.68 3.98 7.73
N MET A 429 11.65 2.66 7.92
CA MET A 429 12.52 1.96 8.88
C MET A 429 13.26 0.80 8.20
N CYS A 430 14.45 0.51 8.72
CA CYS A 430 15.26 -0.64 8.37
C CYS A 430 15.06 -1.74 9.40
N TYR A 431 14.97 -2.98 8.93
CA TYR A 431 14.80 -4.16 9.76
C TYR A 431 15.91 -5.17 9.49
N TYR A 432 16.41 -5.77 10.55
CA TYR A 432 17.44 -6.80 10.47
C TYR A 432 16.99 -8.02 11.26
N LYS A 433 17.05 -9.20 10.64
CA LYS A 433 16.79 -10.46 11.32
C LYS A 433 18.11 -11.09 11.72
N GLY A 434 18.28 -11.28 13.03
CA GLY A 434 19.40 -12.03 13.59
C GLY A 434 18.94 -13.33 14.23
N GLU A 435 19.89 -14.19 14.58
CA GLU A 435 19.63 -15.53 15.11
C GLU A 435 20.30 -15.75 16.47
N ASN A 436 19.74 -16.68 17.26
CA ASN A 436 20.40 -17.29 18.43
C ASN A 436 20.84 -16.32 19.54
N MET A 437 19.97 -15.41 19.99
CA MET A 437 20.24 -14.52 21.13
C MET A 437 19.11 -14.53 22.16
N THR A 438 19.45 -14.28 23.44
CA THR A 438 18.44 -13.94 24.45
C THR A 438 17.87 -12.55 24.19
N PHE A 439 16.71 -12.23 24.78
CA PHE A 439 16.11 -10.90 24.67
C PHE A 439 17.09 -9.77 25.01
N ASN A 440 17.78 -9.89 26.16
CA ASN A 440 18.75 -8.87 26.60
C ASN A 440 19.97 -8.77 25.68
N GLN A 441 20.43 -9.90 25.12
CA GLN A 441 21.55 -9.91 24.16
C GLN A 441 21.13 -9.30 22.82
N ALA A 442 19.94 -9.65 22.34
CA ALA A 442 19.38 -9.14 21.09
C ALA A 442 19.13 -7.63 21.16
N GLU A 443 18.58 -7.12 22.27
CA GLU A 443 18.40 -5.68 22.47
C GLU A 443 19.75 -4.95 22.49
N ALA A 444 20.74 -5.46 23.22
CA ALA A 444 22.08 -4.88 23.22
C ALA A 444 22.73 -4.90 21.82
N TYR A 445 22.48 -5.96 21.04
CA TYR A 445 22.92 -6.06 19.66
C TYR A 445 22.25 -5.00 18.78
N CYS A 446 20.92 -4.85 18.84
CA CYS A 446 20.21 -3.86 18.05
C CYS A 446 20.67 -2.43 18.40
N GLN A 447 20.87 -2.12 19.69
CA GLN A 447 21.41 -0.84 20.14
C GLN A 447 22.80 -0.55 19.59
N LYS A 448 23.69 -1.55 19.57
CA LYS A 448 25.03 -1.42 18.97
C LYS A 448 24.94 -1.02 17.49
N HIS A 449 23.96 -1.54 16.76
CA HIS A 449 23.72 -1.27 15.34
C HIS A 449 22.73 -0.14 15.08
N GLY A 450 22.49 0.73 16.09
CA GLY A 450 21.76 1.98 15.93
C GLY A 450 20.24 1.83 15.86
N GLY A 451 19.71 0.73 16.39
CA GLY A 451 18.28 0.51 16.53
C GLY A 451 17.92 -0.13 17.87
N HIS A 452 16.76 -0.74 17.91
CA HIS A 452 16.23 -1.49 19.05
C HIS A 452 15.59 -2.79 18.56
N LEU A 453 15.23 -3.71 19.45
CA LEU A 453 14.33 -4.79 19.10
C LEU A 453 13.02 -4.22 18.53
N GLY A 454 12.50 -4.89 17.51
CA GLY A 454 11.40 -4.41 16.67
C GLY A 454 10.13 -4.12 17.46
N SER A 455 9.63 -2.89 17.33
CA SER A 455 8.28 -2.46 17.69
C SER A 455 7.35 -2.55 16.49
N ILE A 456 6.06 -2.80 16.74
CA ILE A 456 5.03 -2.95 15.69
C ILE A 456 3.87 -2.00 15.98
N HIS A 457 3.52 -1.17 14.98
CA HIS A 457 2.50 -0.12 15.08
C HIS A 457 1.40 -0.25 14.02
N SER A 458 1.47 -1.25 13.15
CA SER A 458 0.43 -1.49 12.15
C SER A 458 0.38 -2.95 11.72
N ASN A 459 -0.76 -3.33 11.15
CA ASN A 459 -0.97 -4.63 10.54
C ASN A 459 -0.04 -4.87 9.34
N MET A 460 0.30 -3.83 8.57
CA MET A 460 1.26 -3.92 7.46
C MET A 460 2.70 -4.19 7.96
N GLU A 461 3.10 -3.50 9.03
CA GLU A 461 4.39 -3.75 9.68
C GLU A 461 4.46 -5.16 10.28
N ASN A 462 3.36 -5.62 10.89
CA ASN A 462 3.25 -6.98 11.41
C ASN A 462 3.42 -8.05 10.32
N ALA A 463 2.77 -7.87 9.17
CA ALA A 463 2.88 -8.76 8.02
C ALA A 463 4.30 -8.76 7.43
N PHE A 464 4.91 -7.58 7.27
CA PHE A 464 6.27 -7.45 6.79
C PHE A 464 7.29 -8.19 7.68
N ILE A 465 7.17 -8.01 9.00
CA ILE A 465 8.04 -8.69 9.96
C ILE A 465 7.79 -10.20 9.93
N TYR A 466 6.54 -10.66 9.75
CA TYR A 466 6.22 -12.07 9.61
C TYR A 466 6.91 -12.70 8.39
N GLU A 467 6.86 -12.03 7.23
CA GLU A 467 7.55 -12.49 6.01
C GLU A 467 9.07 -12.55 6.21
N MET A 468 9.67 -11.54 6.84
CA MET A 468 11.09 -11.56 7.18
C MET A 468 11.46 -12.69 8.15
N SER A 469 10.52 -13.08 9.02
CA SER A 469 10.73 -14.10 10.04
C SER A 469 10.70 -15.52 9.49
N TYR A 470 10.15 -15.72 8.28
CA TYR A 470 10.04 -17.01 7.63
C TYR A 470 11.41 -17.69 7.44
N SER A 471 11.52 -18.98 7.82
CA SER A 471 12.68 -19.81 7.48
C SER A 471 12.23 -21.20 7.02
N VAL A 472 12.84 -21.69 5.94
CA VAL A 472 12.48 -22.95 5.28
C VAL A 472 13.20 -24.11 5.97
N SER A 473 12.66 -24.66 7.06
CA SER A 473 12.95 -26.05 7.43
C SER A 473 11.95 -26.65 8.42
N CYS A 474 11.17 -27.65 7.97
CA CYS A 474 10.37 -28.53 8.82
C CYS A 474 10.79 -29.99 8.58
N TYR A 475 11.87 -30.43 9.21
CA TYR A 475 12.26 -31.84 9.27
C TYR A 475 12.72 -32.21 10.68
N ASN A 476 11.82 -32.12 11.68
CA ASN A 476 11.72 -33.00 12.86
C ASN A 476 10.93 -32.33 14.00
N THR A 477 10.37 -33.17 14.86
CA THR A 477 9.41 -32.88 15.96
C THR A 477 9.95 -32.05 17.14
N SER A 478 11.06 -31.34 16.99
CA SER A 478 11.56 -30.34 17.94
C SER A 478 11.42 -28.90 17.40
N ALA A 479 10.41 -28.67 16.56
CA ALA A 479 10.26 -27.49 15.70
C ALA A 479 9.63 -26.25 16.34
N TYR A 480 9.23 -26.26 17.62
CA TYR A 480 8.48 -25.13 18.24
C TYR A 480 9.28 -23.82 18.38
N VAL A 481 10.59 -23.83 18.10
CA VAL A 481 11.51 -22.78 18.52
C VAL A 481 12.31 -22.14 17.38
N MET A 482 12.43 -22.83 16.24
CA MET A 482 13.28 -22.34 15.13
C MET A 482 12.57 -21.34 14.19
N GLY A 483 11.25 -21.16 14.33
CA GLY A 483 10.44 -20.25 13.49
C GLY A 483 9.91 -19.02 14.22
N SER A 484 10.33 -18.73 15.45
CA SER A 484 9.85 -17.57 16.22
C SER A 484 10.86 -16.43 16.22
N VAL A 485 10.37 -15.19 16.32
CA VAL A 485 11.18 -13.98 16.48
C VAL A 485 10.83 -13.23 17.77
N LEU A 486 11.86 -12.74 18.46
CA LEU A 486 11.73 -11.81 19.57
C LEU A 486 11.40 -10.41 19.05
N LEU A 487 10.38 -9.81 19.66
CA LEU A 487 10.01 -8.40 19.47
C LEU A 487 10.34 -7.61 20.73
N GLY A 488 10.48 -6.30 20.61
CA GLY A 488 10.88 -5.41 21.70
C GLY A 488 9.78 -5.06 22.70
N GLY A 489 8.70 -5.84 22.74
CA GLY A 489 7.47 -5.50 23.46
C GLY A 489 7.29 -6.25 24.76
N TYR A 490 6.68 -5.59 25.74
CA TYR A 490 6.17 -6.19 26.97
C TYR A 490 4.66 -6.13 27.00
N TYR A 491 4.01 -7.16 27.54
CA TYR A 491 2.56 -7.24 27.63
C TYR A 491 2.07 -7.10 29.08
N SER A 492 1.07 -6.24 29.29
CA SER A 492 0.35 -6.16 30.57
C SER A 492 -0.96 -6.94 30.49
N ARG A 493 -1.10 -7.92 31.39
CA ARG A 493 -2.30 -8.73 31.51
C ARG A 493 -3.47 -7.95 32.11
N GLU A 494 -3.22 -7.13 33.14
CA GLU A 494 -4.26 -6.28 33.75
C GLU A 494 -4.91 -5.35 32.72
N GLN A 495 -4.11 -4.83 31.78
CA GLN A 495 -4.57 -3.86 30.78
C GLN A 495 -4.91 -4.50 29.42
N GLN A 496 -4.70 -5.81 29.27
CA GLN A 496 -4.84 -6.58 28.04
C GLN A 496 -4.21 -5.92 26.80
N LYS A 497 -3.04 -5.31 26.94
CA LYS A 497 -2.35 -4.59 25.86
C LYS A 497 -0.84 -4.64 26.02
N VAL A 498 -0.12 -4.23 24.97
CA VAL A 498 1.30 -3.92 25.08
C VAL A 498 1.49 -2.84 26.14
N SER A 499 2.28 -3.13 27.16
CA SER A 499 2.56 -2.21 28.27
C SER A 499 3.63 -1.20 27.90
N LYS A 500 4.65 -1.62 27.15
CA LYS A 500 5.73 -0.77 26.62
C LYS A 500 6.50 -1.48 25.50
N TRP A 501 7.13 -0.68 24.65
CA TRP A 501 8.20 -1.10 23.75
C TRP A 501 9.56 -0.63 24.29
N VAL A 502 10.62 -1.40 24.06
CA VAL A 502 12.00 -1.06 24.50
C VAL A 502 12.57 0.19 23.84
N ASP A 503 12.08 0.54 22.65
CA ASP A 503 12.44 1.77 21.92
C ASP A 503 11.68 3.02 22.42
N GLY A 504 10.76 2.86 23.38
CA GLY A 504 9.95 3.94 23.93
C GLY A 504 8.80 4.42 23.02
N SER A 505 8.53 3.69 21.92
CA SER A 505 7.44 4.00 21.00
C SER A 505 6.05 3.77 21.62
N ALA A 506 5.01 4.30 20.95
CA ALA A 506 3.63 4.20 21.42
C ALA A 506 3.11 2.75 21.38
N THR A 507 2.26 2.39 22.33
CA THR A 507 1.59 1.08 22.38
C THR A 507 0.21 1.17 21.72
N ASP A 508 0.21 1.55 20.44
CA ASP A 508 -0.98 1.89 19.63
C ASP A 508 -1.52 0.73 18.79
N PHE A 509 -0.81 -0.39 18.74
CA PHE A 509 -1.17 -1.57 17.97
C PHE A 509 -1.14 -2.85 18.82
N VAL A 510 -2.07 -3.77 18.55
CA VAL A 510 -2.18 -5.07 19.22
C VAL A 510 -2.42 -6.15 18.17
N GLY A 511 -1.43 -7.03 17.95
CA GLY A 511 -1.48 -8.13 16.97
C GLY A 511 -1.91 -9.49 17.55
N MET A 512 -2.67 -9.52 18.64
CA MET A 512 -2.92 -10.76 19.41
C MET A 512 -4.19 -11.52 19.01
N THR A 513 -4.21 -12.82 19.30
CA THR A 513 -5.44 -13.62 19.45
C THR A 513 -5.52 -14.26 20.84
N SER A 514 -6.75 -14.63 21.21
CA SER A 514 -7.25 -14.94 22.55
C SER A 514 -6.84 -16.30 23.15
N CYS A 515 -5.83 -16.99 22.61
CA CYS A 515 -5.65 -18.42 22.91
C CYS A 515 -4.54 -18.79 23.91
N TYR A 516 -3.60 -17.90 24.24
CA TYR A 516 -2.62 -18.19 25.31
C TYR A 516 -2.22 -16.94 26.08
N GLU A 517 -2.73 -16.83 27.31
CA GLU A 517 -2.28 -15.84 28.29
C GLU A 517 -1.13 -16.44 29.11
N GLY A 518 0.03 -15.77 29.10
CA GLY A 518 1.08 -16.02 30.07
C GLY A 518 0.57 -15.87 31.51
N LYS A 519 1.20 -16.58 32.45
CA LYS A 519 0.89 -16.59 33.89
C LYS A 519 1.51 -15.39 34.63
N LYS A 520 2.44 -14.63 34.05
CA LYS A 520 3.13 -13.50 34.72
C LYS A 520 2.74 -12.12 34.17
N GLU A 521 2.87 -11.10 35.01
CA GLU A 521 2.85 -9.69 34.58
C GLU A 521 4.22 -9.30 33.98
N ASP A 522 4.21 -8.42 32.96
CA ASP A 522 5.39 -7.98 32.20
C ASP A 522 6.12 -9.07 31.41
N ALA A 523 5.35 -9.93 30.74
CA ALA A 523 5.88 -10.98 29.89
C ALA A 523 6.26 -10.46 28.48
N MET A 524 7.24 -11.10 27.85
CA MET A 524 7.82 -10.66 26.56
C MET A 524 6.94 -11.08 25.38
N ILE A 525 6.93 -10.26 24.33
CA ILE A 525 6.20 -10.54 23.09
C ILE A 525 7.10 -11.31 22.11
N VAL A 526 6.61 -12.45 21.65
CA VAL A 526 7.25 -13.32 20.66
C VAL A 526 6.28 -13.51 19.49
N MET A 527 6.75 -13.43 18.25
CA MET A 527 5.90 -13.72 17.08
C MET A 527 6.27 -15.07 16.46
N PHE A 528 5.27 -15.85 16.06
CA PHE A 528 5.47 -17.14 15.37
C PHE A 528 5.44 -17.01 13.84
N ALA A 529 6.40 -17.65 13.16
CA ALA A 529 6.44 -17.83 11.71
C ALA A 529 6.55 -19.33 11.34
N PHE A 530 5.43 -20.07 11.38
CA PHE A 530 5.38 -21.51 11.04
C PHE A 530 4.66 -21.82 9.70
N PRO A 531 5.05 -22.90 8.99
CA PRO A 531 4.22 -23.56 7.98
C PRO A 531 3.36 -24.72 8.53
N ILE A 532 2.06 -24.67 8.20
CA ILE A 532 0.91 -25.61 8.16
C ILE A 532 0.90 -27.00 8.86
N ASN A 533 1.98 -27.66 9.27
CA ASN A 533 1.91 -29.09 9.67
C ASN A 533 2.11 -29.41 11.17
N CYS A 534 1.57 -28.60 12.09
CA CYS A 534 1.44 -28.98 13.49
C CYS A 534 -0.03 -29.32 13.80
N ASN A 535 -0.35 -30.61 13.74
CA ASN A 535 -1.70 -31.19 13.82
C ASN A 535 -2.53 -30.91 15.10
N ASP A 536 -2.14 -30.01 16.00
CA ASP A 536 -2.87 -29.78 17.25
C ASP A 536 -3.07 -28.31 17.65
N CYS A 537 -2.76 -27.34 16.79
CA CYS A 537 -2.96 -25.92 17.09
C CYS A 537 -3.42 -25.16 15.83
N GLY A 538 -4.49 -24.38 15.94
CA GLY A 538 -5.11 -23.65 14.83
C GLY A 538 -4.18 -22.68 14.09
N ASN A 539 -4.68 -22.13 12.99
CA ASN A 539 -3.97 -21.20 12.09
C ASN A 539 -3.48 -19.92 12.83
N PHE A 540 -2.27 -19.93 13.37
CA PHE A 540 -1.68 -18.83 14.15
C PHE A 540 -0.61 -18.03 13.37
N HIS A 541 -0.92 -17.63 12.13
CA HIS A 541 0.02 -16.95 11.23
C HIS A 541 0.24 -15.47 11.59
N GLY A 542 1.49 -15.03 11.80
CA GLY A 542 1.82 -13.63 12.11
C GLY A 542 1.31 -13.15 13.46
N GLN A 543 0.93 -14.07 14.36
CA GLN A 543 0.33 -13.76 15.64
C GLN A 543 1.37 -13.68 16.75
N TRP A 544 1.04 -12.85 17.76
CA TRP A 544 1.88 -12.64 18.93
C TRP A 544 1.55 -13.63 20.04
N TYR A 545 2.58 -14.12 20.69
CA TYR A 545 2.56 -14.98 21.88
C TYR A 545 3.29 -14.30 23.04
N ILE A 546 2.83 -14.57 24.26
CA ILE A 546 3.37 -14.02 25.50
C ILE A 546 4.27 -15.05 26.17
N ALA A 547 5.57 -14.77 26.28
CA ALA A 547 6.53 -15.63 26.97
C ALA A 547 6.77 -15.16 28.42
N ASP A 548 6.37 -16.00 29.40
CA ASP A 548 6.51 -15.74 30.85
C ASP A 548 7.95 -15.82 31.39
N ASP A 549 8.84 -16.48 30.65
CA ASP A 549 10.24 -16.70 30.98
C ASP A 549 11.08 -16.49 29.71
N GLU A 550 12.35 -16.07 29.86
CA GLU A 550 13.30 -16.12 28.74
C GLU A 550 13.38 -17.57 28.23
N PRO A 551 13.23 -17.81 26.91
CA PRO A 551 13.38 -19.14 26.35
C PRO A 551 14.72 -19.77 26.78
N ASP A 552 14.69 -20.99 27.28
CA ASP A 552 15.87 -21.68 27.84
C ASP A 552 17.00 -21.81 26.80
N LYS A 553 18.27 -21.89 27.24
CA LYS A 553 19.46 -21.73 26.39
C LYS A 553 19.63 -22.75 25.24
N THR A 554 18.82 -23.79 25.21
CA THR A 554 18.78 -24.80 24.14
C THR A 554 17.79 -24.46 23.03
N ASN A 555 17.07 -23.34 23.16
CA ASN A 555 15.84 -23.01 22.44
C ASN A 555 15.75 -21.50 22.08
N PHE A 556 16.83 -20.88 21.57
CA PHE A 556 16.80 -19.45 21.30
C PHE A 556 15.97 -19.09 20.05
N PRO A 557 14.98 -18.19 20.15
CA PRO A 557 14.31 -17.63 18.98
C PRO A 557 15.25 -16.72 18.19
N ASN A 558 14.92 -16.52 16.92
CA ASN A 558 15.48 -15.44 16.11
C ASN A 558 15.09 -14.09 16.74
N PHE A 559 15.70 -13.00 16.33
CA PHE A 559 15.33 -11.66 16.80
C PHE A 559 15.27 -10.69 15.62
N LEU A 560 14.54 -9.60 15.83
CA LEU A 560 14.38 -8.58 14.80
C LEU A 560 14.78 -7.22 15.35
N CYS A 561 15.77 -6.58 14.74
CA CYS A 561 16.11 -5.19 15.00
C CYS A 561 15.30 -4.26 14.08
N LYS A 562 15.03 -3.05 14.56
CA LYS A 562 14.40 -1.95 13.85
C LYS A 562 15.21 -0.67 14.08
N ALA A 563 15.60 0.01 13.00
CA ALA A 563 16.43 1.21 13.05
C ALA A 563 16.05 2.19 11.93
N PRO A 564 16.15 3.51 12.12
CA PRO A 564 16.02 4.47 11.02
C PRO A 564 17.18 4.30 9.99
N PRO A 565 16.97 4.57 8.69
CA PRO A 565 17.99 4.34 7.65
C PRO A 565 19.35 4.99 7.88
N GLY A 566 19.40 6.20 8.46
CA GLY A 566 20.65 6.89 8.79
C GLY A 566 21.30 6.46 10.12
N GLN A 567 20.66 5.58 10.88
CA GLN A 567 21.16 5.08 12.17
C GLN A 567 21.53 3.61 12.13
N ALA A 568 20.88 2.83 11.26
CA ALA A 568 21.23 1.45 10.98
C ALA A 568 22.72 1.35 10.57
N LYS A 569 23.41 0.33 11.07
CA LYS A 569 24.83 0.09 10.79
C LYS A 569 25.02 -1.31 10.22
N GLU A 570 26.01 -1.44 9.34
CA GLU A 570 26.49 -2.74 8.86
C GLU A 570 26.96 -3.62 10.04
N GLU A 571 26.85 -4.94 9.84
CA GLU A 571 27.18 -5.99 10.82
C GLU A 571 28.68 -6.08 11.15
#